data_AF-A0A3L7TEU6-F1
#
_entry.id   AF-A0A3L7TEU6-F1
#
_cell.length_a   1.000
_cell.length_b   1.000
_cell.length_c   1.000
_cell.angle_alpha   90.00
_cell.angle_beta   90.00
_cell.angle_gamma   90.00
#
_symmetry.space_group_name_H-M   'P 1'
#
loop_
_entity.id
_entity.type
_entity.pdbx_description
1 polymer ?
#
loop_
_entity_poly.entity_id
_entity_poly.type
_entity_poly.pdbx_seq_one_letter_code
_entity_poly.pdbx_strand_id
1 'polypeptide(L)' 'NTAAGIDNYEKRTAPHGQIYYWPNGSGMKFFHTREGTDVEALMAGFIAITPLQYDLTDHARTQTWRERLET' A
#
# COMPACT_ATOMS: atom_id res chain seq x y z
N ASN A 1 7.17 3.47 -0.51
CA ASN A 1 6.38 2.39 0.14
C ASN A 1 5.07 2.12 -0.60
N THR A 2 5.16 1.68 -1.85
CA THR A 2 3.98 1.42 -2.69
C THR A 2 4.09 0.03 -3.28
N ALA A 3 4.42 -0.96 -2.44
CA ALA A 3 4.34 -2.35 -2.86
C ALA A 3 2.89 -2.80 -2.68
N ALA A 4 2.24 -3.21 -3.76
CA ALA A 4 0.89 -3.76 -3.70
C ALA A 4 0.92 -5.10 -2.93
N GLY A 5 0.12 -5.20 -1.88
CA GLY A 5 -0.15 -6.45 -1.18
C GLY A 5 -1.20 -7.29 -1.92
N ILE A 6 -1.25 -8.59 -1.61
CA ILE A 6 -2.38 -9.43 -2.02
C ILE A 6 -3.52 -9.20 -1.04
N ASP A 7 -4.56 -8.52 -1.51
CA ASP A 7 -5.82 -8.43 -0.78
C ASP A 7 -6.52 -9.79 -0.80
N ASN A 8 -6.87 -10.29 0.37
CA ASN A 8 -7.68 -11.49 0.53
C ASN A 8 -8.73 -11.25 1.60
N TYR A 9 -9.87 -11.94 1.47
CA TYR A 9 -10.98 -11.82 2.40
C TYR A 9 -11.49 -13.20 2.82
N GLU A 10 -11.64 -13.40 4.12
CA GLU A 10 -12.25 -14.58 4.68
C GLU A 10 -13.74 -14.35 4.89
N LYS A 11 -14.58 -15.13 4.20
CA LYS A 11 -16.03 -15.15 4.44
C LYS A 11 -16.35 -15.89 5.72
N ARG A 12 -17.14 -15.29 6.59
CA ARG A 12 -17.67 -15.92 7.81
C ARG A 12 -19.16 -15.67 7.95
N THR A 13 -19.80 -16.47 8.80
CA THR A 13 -21.22 -16.33 9.14
C THR A 13 -21.34 -16.11 10.65
N ALA A 14 -22.01 -15.04 11.05
CA ALA A 14 -22.29 -14.74 12.45
C ALA A 14 -23.35 -15.70 13.01
N PRO A 15 -23.43 -15.90 14.35
CA PRO A 15 -24.39 -16.82 14.96
C PRO A 15 -25.86 -16.55 14.56
N HIS A 16 -26.23 -15.30 14.30
CA HIS A 16 -27.56 -14.89 13.81
C HIS A 16 -27.74 -14.99 12.28
N GLY A 17 -26.83 -15.66 11.56
CA GLY A 17 -26.93 -15.95 10.13
C GLY A 17 -26.38 -14.87 9.17
N GLN A 18 -26.09 -13.66 9.64
CA GLN A 18 -25.51 -12.62 8.76
C GLN A 18 -24.08 -12.98 8.31
N ILE A 19 -23.79 -12.77 7.03
CA ILE A 19 -22.47 -12.98 6.44
C ILE A 19 -21.62 -11.72 6.61
N TYR A 20 -20.35 -11.89 6.98
CA TYR A 20 -19.37 -10.82 7.02
C TYR A 20 -18.02 -11.30 6.48
N TYR A 21 -17.14 -10.36 6.15
CA TYR A 21 -15.83 -10.64 5.55
C TYR A 21 -14.72 -10.02 6.39
N TRP A 22 -13.71 -10.81 6.72
CA TRP A 22 -12.49 -10.31 7.35
C TRP A 22 -11.39 -10.13 6.30
N PRO A 23 -10.78 -8.94 6.18
CA PRO A 23 -9.54 -8.82 5.44
C PRO A 23 -8.48 -9.74 6.06
N ASN A 24 -7.93 -10.65 5.28
CA ASN A 24 -6.88 -11.58 5.69
C ASN A 24 -5.73 -11.62 4.67
N GLY A 25 -5.50 -10.50 3.99
CA GLY A 25 -4.35 -10.31 3.13
C GLY A 25 -3.05 -10.64 3.86
N SER A 26 -2.12 -11.29 3.17
CA SER A 26 -0.79 -11.56 3.73
C SER A 26 0.04 -10.30 3.58
N GLY A 27 0.00 -9.42 4.58
CA GLY A 27 0.60 -8.08 4.55
C GLY A 27 2.13 -8.04 4.33
N MET A 28 2.80 -9.19 4.31
CA MET A 28 4.23 -9.34 4.04
C MET A 28 4.54 -10.15 2.77
N LYS A 29 3.52 -10.66 2.06
CA LYS A 29 3.71 -11.19 0.70
C LYS A 29 3.72 -10.03 -0.29
N PHE A 30 4.75 -9.21 -0.20
CA PHE A 30 5.05 -8.24 -1.24
C PHE A 30 5.45 -9.00 -2.50
N PHE A 31 4.88 -8.66 -3.66
CA PHE A 31 5.32 -9.25 -4.92
C PHE A 31 6.80 -8.95 -5.19
N HIS A 32 7.26 -7.75 -4.78
CA HIS A 32 8.65 -7.31 -4.82
C HIS A 32 8.90 -6.28 -3.70
N THR A 33 10.02 -6.40 -2.98
CA THR A 33 10.60 -5.29 -2.23
C THR A 33 11.44 -4.47 -3.19
N ARG A 34 11.15 -3.17 -3.32
CA ARG A 34 11.95 -2.27 -4.15
C ARG A 34 13.16 -1.78 -3.35
N GLU A 35 14.29 -1.61 -4.02
CA GLU A 35 15.49 -1.00 -3.44
C GLU A 35 15.15 0.39 -2.85
N GLY A 36 15.69 0.68 -1.66
CA GLY A 36 15.47 1.90 -0.91
C GLY A 36 14.14 1.95 -0.14
N THR A 37 13.45 0.82 0.01
CA THR A 37 12.22 0.75 0.83
C THR A 37 12.53 0.46 2.29
N ASP A 38 11.63 0.86 3.18
CA ASP A 38 11.71 0.49 4.60
C ASP A 38 11.66 -1.02 4.80
N VAL A 39 10.86 -1.74 4.02
CA VAL A 39 10.79 -3.21 4.06
C VAL A 39 12.15 -3.85 3.79
N GLU A 40 12.90 -3.35 2.82
CA GLU A 40 14.26 -3.83 2.55
C GLU A 40 15.19 -3.62 3.75
N ALA A 41 15.18 -2.42 4.35
CA ALA A 41 15.98 -2.10 5.52
C ALA A 41 15.64 -3.00 6.72
N LEU A 42 14.35 -3.27 6.95
CA LEU A 42 13.89 -4.17 8.01
C LEU A 42 14.30 -5.62 7.74
N MET A 43 14.19 -6.11 6.50
CA MET A 43 14.64 -7.46 6.13
C MET A 43 16.15 -7.63 6.28
N ALA A 44 16.92 -6.56 6.12
CA ALA A 44 18.37 -6.53 6.34
C ALA A 44 18.76 -6.34 7.83
N GLY A 45 17.80 -6.22 8.75
CA GLY A 45 18.05 -6.10 10.19
C GLY A 45 18.41 -4.68 10.66
N PHE A 46 18.18 -3.67 9.83
CA PHE A 46 18.41 -2.26 10.19
C PHE A 46 17.16 -1.60 10.76
N ILE A 47 17.35 -0.49 11.49
CA ILE A 47 16.27 0.43 11.86
C ILE A 47 15.90 1.26 10.62
N ALA A 48 14.62 1.27 10.27
CA ALA A 48 14.08 2.11 9.20
C ALA A 48 13.52 3.43 9.77
N ILE A 49 13.94 4.56 9.20
CA ILE A 49 13.38 5.89 9.50
C ILE A 49 12.90 6.50 8.18
N THR A 50 11.57 6.63 8.05
CA THR A 50 10.95 7.16 6.82
C THR A 50 10.32 8.53 7.10
N PRO A 51 10.88 9.64 6.60
CA PRO A 51 10.27 10.95 6.75
C PRO A 51 9.01 11.04 5.86
N LEU A 52 7.84 10.99 6.50
CA LEU A 52 6.55 11.10 5.82
C LEU A 52 6.08 12.55 5.75
N GLN A 53 5.26 12.84 4.74
CA GLN A 53 4.64 14.15 4.51
C GLN A 53 3.12 13.98 4.43
N TYR A 54 2.37 15.01 4.85
CA TYR A 54 0.90 15.02 4.78
C TYR A 54 0.38 15.43 3.40
N ASP A 55 1.19 16.14 2.61
CA ASP A 55 0.84 16.47 1.23
C ASP A 55 0.96 15.21 0.37
N LEU A 56 -0.18 14.72 -0.11
CA LEU A 56 -0.29 13.52 -0.94
C LEU A 56 -0.28 13.85 -2.45
N THR A 57 -0.04 15.11 -2.80
CA THR A 57 -0.02 15.55 -4.20
C THR A 57 1.14 14.90 -4.95
N ASP A 58 0.83 14.22 -6.06
CA ASP A 58 1.84 13.74 -7.00
C ASP A 58 2.33 14.91 -7.88
N HIS A 59 3.18 15.76 -7.28
CA HIS A 59 3.70 16.97 -7.91
C HIS A 59 4.38 16.72 -9.26
N ALA A 60 5.01 15.56 -9.43
CA ALA A 60 5.66 15.17 -10.68
C ALA A 60 4.65 15.03 -11.83
N ARG A 61 3.41 14.61 -11.54
CA ARG A 61 2.35 14.45 -12.53
C ARG A 61 1.50 15.70 -12.74
N THR A 62 1.60 16.69 -11.86
CA THR A 62 0.76 17.90 -11.93
C THR A 62 0.93 18.63 -13.28
N GLN A 63 2.15 18.74 -13.81
CA GLN A 63 2.38 19.41 -15.09
C GLN A 63 1.71 18.67 -16.26
N THR A 64 1.82 17.34 -16.30
CA THR A 64 1.16 16.51 -17.33
C THR A 64 -0.35 16.71 -17.35
N TRP A 65 -0.98 16.85 -16.18
CA TRP A 65 -2.42 17.08 -16.10
C TRP A 65 -2.81 18.51 -16.49
N ARG A 66 -1.98 19.51 -16.17
CA ARG A 66 -2.19 20.90 -16.59
C ARG A 66 -2.22 21.01 -18.12
N GLU A 67 -1.20 20.48 -18.78
CA GLU A 67 -1.10 20.49 -20.25
C GLU A 67 -2.29 19.82 -20.93
N ARG A 68 -2.80 18.72 -20.37
CA ARG A 68 -3.95 17.99 -20.92
C ARG A 68 -5.29 18.71 -20.77
N LEU A 69 -5.44 19.56 -19.76
CA LEU A 69 -6.69 20.26 -19.46
C LEU A 69 -6.77 21.63 -20.14
N GLU A 70 -5.62 22.20 -20.52
CA GLU A 70 -5.51 23.47 -21.23
C GLU A 70 -5.55 23.31 -22.77
N THR A 71 -5.70 22.08 -23.27
CA THR A 71 -5.95 21.76 -24.69
C THR A 71 -7.44 21.50 -24.92
#